data_AF-A0A432R718-F1
#
_entry.id   AF-A0A432R718-F1
#
_cell.length_a   1.000
_cell.length_b   1.000
_cell.length_c   1.000
_cell.angle_alpha   90.00
_cell.angle_beta   90.00
_cell.angle_gamma   90.00
#
_symmetry.space_group_name_H-M   'P 1'
#
loop_
_entity.id
_entity.type
_entity.pdbx_description
1 polymer ?
#
loop_
_entity_poly.entity_id
_entity_poly.type
_entity_poly.pdbx_seq_one_letter_code
_entity_poly.pdbx_strand_id
1 'polypeptide(L)'
;MSDEGYVEKVRSCLGYRLQGPYIVIENKCSESFDLDALEVKYYITVLREEEYGHGRREITERINIGKSLGPHKVLDVYFGPVENLSHVFVVARVGESEYRAEISRVRGEEEEEG
;
A
#
# COMPACT_ATOMS: atom_id res chain seq x y z
N MET A 1 20.63 -5.71 12.24
CA MET A 1 19.70 -6.35 11.30
C MET A 1 20.14 -5.91 9.92
N SER A 2 20.26 -6.82 8.94
CA SER A 2 20.58 -6.43 7.57
C SER A 2 19.39 -5.71 6.92
N ASP A 3 19.67 -4.91 5.90
CA ASP A 3 18.67 -4.20 5.11
C ASP A 3 17.62 -5.15 4.53
N GLU A 4 18.07 -6.29 3.98
CA GLU A 4 17.19 -7.34 3.45
C GLU A 4 16.27 -7.94 4.53
N GLY A 5 16.81 -8.19 5.74
CA GLY A 5 16.03 -8.74 6.84
C GLY A 5 14.95 -7.78 7.35
N TYR A 6 15.19 -6.47 7.31
CA TYR A 6 14.16 -5.49 7.64
C TYR A 6 13.08 -5.42 6.56
N VAL A 7 13.46 -5.42 5.28
CA VAL A 7 12.50 -5.41 4.15
C VAL A 7 11.61 -6.65 4.20
N GLU A 8 12.17 -7.84 4.41
CA GLU A 8 11.38 -9.08 4.56
C GLU A 8 10.42 -9.01 5.75
N LYS A 9 10.84 -8.38 6.85
CA LYS A 9 9.99 -8.15 8.00
C LYS A 9 8.82 -7.23 7.68
N VAL A 10 9.05 -6.11 6.99
CA VAL A 10 7.97 -5.23 6.54
C VAL A 10 7.00 -5.96 5.63
N ARG A 11 7.51 -6.76 4.67
CA ARG A 11 6.67 -7.55 3.74
C ARG A 11 5.78 -8.57 4.43
N SER A 12 6.26 -9.18 5.51
CA SER A 12 5.54 -10.21 6.26
C SER A 12 4.61 -9.63 7.33
N CYS A 13 4.98 -8.50 7.94
CA CYS A 13 4.21 -7.85 9.00
C CYS A 13 3.12 -6.93 8.48
N LEU A 14 3.38 -6.21 7.38
CA LEU A 14 2.44 -5.23 6.85
C LEU A 14 1.63 -5.80 5.70
N GLY A 15 0.34 -5.50 5.70
CA GLY A 15 -0.56 -5.76 4.59
C GLY A 15 -1.48 -4.58 4.34
N TYR A 16 -2.24 -4.63 3.25
CA TYR A 16 -3.27 -3.62 2.98
C TYR A 16 -4.62 -4.23 2.61
N ARG A 17 -5.69 -3.48 2.84
CA ARG A 17 -7.03 -3.74 2.28
C ARG A 17 -7.64 -2.45 1.76
N LEU A 18 -8.65 -2.57 0.90
CA LEU A 18 -9.39 -1.42 0.37
C LEU A 18 -10.70 -1.25 1.11
N GLN A 19 -10.98 -0.03 1.54
CA GLN A 19 -12.22 0.33 2.22
C GLN A 19 -12.71 1.67 1.69
N GLY A 20 -13.62 1.64 0.71
CA GLY A 20 -14.07 2.86 0.02
C GLY A 20 -12.89 3.57 -0.66
N PRO A 21 -12.68 4.89 -0.43
CA PRO A 21 -11.58 5.64 -1.03
C PRO A 21 -10.25 5.49 -0.28
N TYR A 22 -10.16 4.56 0.69
CA TYR A 22 -9.00 4.39 1.55
C TYR A 22 -8.24 3.10 1.23
N ILE A 23 -6.91 3.21 1.26
CA ILE A 23 -6.01 2.08 1.43
C ILE A 23 -5.73 1.97 2.93
N VAL A 24 -6.21 0.89 3.54
CA VAL A 24 -6.01 0.60 4.96
C VAL A 24 -4.77 -0.28 5.10
N ILE A 25 -3.73 0.26 5.71
CA ILE A 25 -2.50 -0.48 6.03
C ILE A 25 -2.67 -1.10 7.40
N GLU A 26 -2.38 -2.40 7.52
CA GLU A 26 -2.47 -3.17 8.76
C GLU A 26 -1.10 -3.68 9.16
N ASN A 27 -0.76 -3.54 10.45
CA ASN A 27 0.40 -4.19 11.04
C ASN A 27 -0.02 -5.42 11.82
N LYS A 28 0.40 -6.60 11.36
CA LYS A 28 0.06 -7.90 11.96
C LYS A 28 1.04 -8.34 13.04
N CYS A 29 2.12 -7.59 13.23
CA CYS A 29 3.19 -7.92 14.16
C CYS A 29 3.11 -7.13 15.46
N SER A 30 3.85 -7.60 16.46
CA SER A 30 3.99 -6.99 17.78
C SER A 30 4.93 -5.77 17.81
N GLU A 31 5.49 -5.39 16.67
CA GLU A 31 6.48 -4.33 16.53
C GLU A 31 5.87 -3.07 15.93
N SER A 32 6.55 -1.94 16.03
CA SER A 32 6.11 -0.69 15.38
C SER A 32 6.94 -0.41 14.12
N PHE A 33 6.32 0.22 13.14
CA PHE A 33 6.98 0.62 11.90
C PHE A 33 6.78 2.11 11.65
N ASP A 34 7.88 2.85 11.49
CA ASP A 34 7.82 4.26 11.10
C ASP A 34 7.64 4.36 9.60
N LEU A 35 6.47 4.78 9.16
CA LEU A 35 6.09 4.86 7.76
C LEU A 35 6.28 6.28 7.26
N ASP A 36 7.21 6.45 6.32
CA ASP A 36 7.42 7.72 5.65
C ASP A 36 6.36 7.98 4.58
N ALA A 37 6.12 6.99 3.71
CA ALA A 37 5.20 7.13 2.59
C ALA A 37 4.56 5.80 2.15
N LEU A 38 3.48 5.94 1.38
CA LEU A 38 2.89 4.88 0.58
C LEU A 38 3.13 5.18 -0.90
N GLU A 39 3.64 4.22 -1.64
CA GLU A 39 3.69 4.28 -3.10
C GLU A 39 2.68 3.32 -3.70
N VAL A 40 1.80 3.84 -4.52
CA VAL A 40 0.70 3.09 -5.11
C VAL A 40 0.86 3.08 -6.61
N LYS A 41 0.98 1.88 -7.18
CA LYS A 41 1.07 1.66 -8.62
C LYS A 41 -0.28 1.19 -9.13
N TYR A 42 -0.88 1.94 -10.03
CA TYR A 42 -2.20 1.68 -10.59
C TYR A 42 -2.25 2.01 -12.08
N TYR A 43 -3.34 1.62 -12.73
CA TYR A 43 -3.56 1.95 -14.12
C TYR A 43 -4.85 2.72 -14.29
N ILE A 44 -4.80 3.71 -15.16
CA ILE A 44 -5.99 4.41 -15.66
C ILE A 44 -6.21 4.08 -17.12
N THR A 45 -7.47 3.96 -17.50
CA THR A 45 -7.88 3.88 -18.91
C THR A 45 -8.15 5.29 -19.37
N VAL A 46 -7.34 5.80 -20.30
CA VAL A 46 -7.58 7.12 -20.89
C VAL A 46 -8.57 6.96 -22.04
N LEU A 47 -9.73 7.59 -21.92
CA LEU A 47 -10.67 7.75 -23.03
C LEU A 47 -10.25 9.01 -23.81
N ARG A 48 -9.86 8.85 -25.07
CA ARG A 48 -9.70 9.98 -26.01
C ARG A 48 -10.96 10.07 -26.85
N GLU A 49 -11.53 11.26 -26.96
CA GLU A 49 -12.80 11.50 -27.68
C GLU A 49 -12.70 11.32 -29.20
N GLU A 50 -11.50 11.26 -29.76
CA GLU A 50 -11.31 11.14 -31.21
C GLU A 50 -10.35 9.98 -31.53
N GLU A 51 -10.94 8.93 -32.12
CA GLU A 51 -10.32 7.74 -32.72
C GLU A 51 -9.78 6.63 -31.78
N TYR A 52 -10.53 5.52 -31.75
CA TYR A 52 -10.26 4.16 -31.28
C TYR A 52 -8.84 3.86 -30.74
N GLY A 53 -8.67 4.05 -29.44
CA GLY A 53 -7.59 3.44 -28.68
C GLY A 53 -7.79 3.63 -27.17
N HIS A 54 -8.12 2.56 -26.45
CA HIS A 54 -7.99 2.56 -25.00
C HIS A 54 -6.50 2.53 -24.64
N GLY A 55 -5.94 3.68 -24.31
CA GLY A 55 -4.59 3.75 -23.76
C GLY A 55 -4.61 3.39 -22.28
N ARG A 56 -3.98 2.27 -21.91
CA ARG A 56 -3.69 1.96 -20.50
C ARG A 56 -2.45 2.73 -20.09
N ARG A 57 -2.59 3.68 -19.16
CA ARG A 57 -1.47 4.41 -18.59
C ARG A 57 -1.19 3.92 -17.18
N GLU A 58 0.05 3.53 -16.95
CA GLU A 58 0.57 3.21 -15.63
C GLU A 58 0.91 4.50 -14.88
N ILE A 59 0.49 4.59 -13.62
CA ILE A 59 0.79 5.69 -12.72
C ILE A 59 1.34 5.10 -11.43
N THR A 60 2.43 5.70 -10.94
CA THR A 60 2.92 5.48 -9.58
C THR A 60 2.75 6.78 -8.82
N GLU A 61 1.98 6.74 -7.73
CA GLU A 61 1.70 7.88 -6.88
C GLU A 61 2.32 7.67 -5.50
N ARG A 62 2.99 8.70 -4.98
CA ARG A 62 3.57 8.69 -3.63
C ARG A 62 2.76 9.58 -2.71
N ILE A 63 2.31 9.01 -1.61
CA ILE A 63 1.53 9.68 -0.56
C ILE A 63 2.40 9.72 0.68
N ASN A 64 2.79 10.92 1.11
CA ASN A 64 3.56 11.09 2.33
C ASN A 64 2.66 10.84 3.55
N ILE A 65 3.10 9.93 4.42
CA ILE A 65 2.41 9.54 5.64
C ILE A 65 3.04 10.22 6.85
N GLY A 66 4.35 10.01 7.06
CA GLY A 66 5.09 10.52 8.21
C GLY A 66 4.53 10.09 9.57
N LYS A 67 4.15 8.82 9.74
CA LYS A 67 3.53 8.30 10.98
C LYS A 67 4.13 6.97 11.42
N SER A 68 4.18 6.76 12.73
CA SER A 68 4.47 5.46 13.31
C SER A 68 3.20 4.60 13.36
N LEU A 69 3.27 3.40 12.79
CA LEU A 69 2.22 2.39 12.85
C LEU A 69 2.56 1.40 13.98
N GLY A 70 1.84 1.54 15.09
CA GLY A 70 2.03 0.70 16.27
C GLY A 70 1.64 -0.78 16.05
N PRO A 71 1.90 -1.64 17.05
CA PRO A 71 1.61 -3.06 16.98
C PRO A 71 0.11 -3.34 16.84
N HIS A 72 -0.28 -4.25 15.93
CA HIS A 72 -1.69 -4.62 15.72
C HIS A 72 -2.62 -3.42 15.45
N LYS A 73 -2.07 -2.31 14.94
CA LYS A 73 -2.81 -1.12 14.56
C LYS A 73 -3.02 -1.06 13.05
N VAL A 74 -3.98 -0.23 12.68
CA VAL A 74 -4.30 0.11 11.30
C VAL A 74 -4.05 1.59 11.04
N LEU A 75 -3.73 1.91 9.80
CA LEU A 75 -3.59 3.26 9.29
C LEU A 75 -4.37 3.40 8.00
N ASP A 76 -5.33 4.32 8.00
CA ASP A 76 -6.12 4.64 6.82
C ASP A 76 -5.41 5.74 6.02
N VAL A 77 -5.12 5.46 4.75
CA VAL A 77 -4.52 6.40 3.82
C VAL A 77 -5.56 6.72 2.74
N TYR A 78 -6.00 7.97 2.69
CA TYR A 78 -6.90 8.42 1.63
C TYR A 78 -6.15 8.39 0.30
N PHE A 79 -6.75 7.74 -0.69
CA PHE A 79 -6.20 7.63 -2.05
C PHE A 79 -7.21 8.04 -3.12
N GLY A 80 -8.50 7.89 -2.83
CA GLY A 80 -9.59 8.17 -3.76
C GLY A 80 -10.16 6.91 -4.41
N PRO A 81 -11.11 7.08 -5.35
CA PRO A 81 -11.82 5.97 -5.98
C PRO A 81 -10.95 5.31 -7.06
N VAL A 82 -10.04 4.43 -6.64
CA VAL A 82 -9.23 3.65 -7.59
C VAL A 82 -9.59 2.18 -7.52
N GLU A 83 -10.14 1.67 -8.62
CA GLU A 83 -10.59 0.28 -8.73
C GLU A 83 -9.46 -0.68 -9.14
N ASN A 84 -8.38 -0.17 -9.76
CA ASN A 84 -7.36 -0.98 -10.44
C ASN A 84 -5.95 -0.78 -9.85
N LEU A 85 -5.77 -1.15 -8.58
CA LEU A 85 -4.45 -1.19 -7.95
C LEU A 85 -3.63 -2.39 -8.45
N SER A 86 -2.39 -2.14 -8.85
CA SER A 86 -1.44 -3.17 -9.26
C SER A 86 -0.53 -3.58 -8.12
N HIS A 87 0.15 -2.61 -7.51
CA HIS A 87 1.10 -2.85 -6.41
C HIS A 87 1.00 -1.73 -5.37
N VAL A 88 1.21 -2.09 -4.11
CA VAL A 88 1.27 -1.15 -3.00
C VAL A 88 2.59 -1.36 -2.28
N PHE A 89 3.38 -0.29 -2.14
CA PHE A 89 4.66 -0.31 -1.45
C PHE A 89 4.62 0.64 -0.27
N VAL A 90 5.14 0.20 0.85
CA VAL A 90 5.40 1.04 2.01
C VAL A 90 6.86 1.47 1.98
N VAL A 91 7.10 2.74 2.28
CA VAL A 91 8.43 3.28 2.52
C VAL A 91 8.56 3.48 4.03
N ALA A 92 9.34 2.61 4.67
CA ALA A 92 9.58 2.61 6.11
C ALA A 92 10.95 3.20 6.43
N ARG A 93 11.07 3.91 7.54
CA ARG A 93 12.32 4.54 7.98
C ARG A 93 12.92 3.79 9.16
N VAL A 94 14.23 3.59 9.13
CA VAL A 94 15.02 3.11 10.28
C VAL A 94 16.24 4.02 10.43
N GLY A 95 16.23 4.87 11.47
CA GLY A 95 17.23 5.92 11.62
C GLY A 95 17.15 6.89 10.44
N GLU A 96 18.24 7.03 9.68
CA GLU A 96 18.33 7.89 8.49
C GLU A 96 18.05 7.17 7.18
N SER A 97 17.88 5.84 7.22
CA SER A 97 17.67 5.01 6.03
C SER A 97 16.20 4.81 5.71
N GLU A 98 15.86 4.80 4.42
CA GLU A 98 14.53 4.49 3.90
C GLU A 98 14.52 3.13 3.18
N TYR A 99 13.51 2.33 3.50
CA TYR A 99 13.34 0.99 2.97
C TYR A 99 11.99 0.87 2.29
N ARG A 100 12.03 0.47 1.02
CA ARG A 100 10.85 0.29 0.20
C ARG A 100 10.47 -1.19 0.13
N ALA A 101 9.27 -1.52 0.60
CA ALA A 101 8.78 -2.89 0.65
C ALA A 101 7.39 -2.99 0.01
N GLU A 102 7.22 -3.94 -0.93
CA GLU A 102 5.91 -4.28 -1.47
C GLU A 102 5.09 -5.04 -0.43
N ILE A 103 3.88 -4.59 -0.13
CA ILE A 103 3.01 -5.24 0.85
C ILE A 103 1.84 -5.94 0.15
N SER A 104 1.42 -7.07 0.72
CA SER A 104 0.38 -7.89 0.12
C SER A 104 -1.02 -7.42 0.51
N ARG A 105 -1.99 -7.65 -0.38
CA ARG A 105 -3.40 -7.44 -0.06
C ARG A 105 -3.84 -8.49 0.97
N VAL A 106 -4.41 -8.06 2.08
CA VAL A 106 -5.05 -8.93 3.06
C VAL A 106 -6.41 -9.31 2.50
N ARG A 107 -6.67 -10.61 2.34
CA ARG A 107 -8.03 -11.09 2.07
C ARG A 107 -8.83 -10.80 3.33
N GLY A 108 -9.93 -10.06 3.21
CA GLY A 108 -10.94 -10.09 4.26
C GLY A 108 -11.40 -11.54 4.40
N GLU A 109 -11.71 -11.97 5.62
CA GLU A 109 -12.57 -13.14 5.80
C GLU A 109 -13.83 -12.84 4.98
N GLU A 110 -14.01 -13.55 3.87
CA GLU A 110 -15.31 -13.62 3.23
C GLU A 110 -16.23 -14.13 4.32
N GLU A 111 -17.23 -13.33 4.70
CA GLU A 111 -18.37 -13.84 5.44
C GLU A 111 -18.90 -15.01 4.60
N GLU A 112 -18.66 -16.24 5.07
CA GLU A 112 -19.44 -17.41 4.68
C GLU A 112 -20.90 -17.11 5.08
N GLU A 113 -21.61 -16.39 4.23
CA GLU A 113 -23.07 -16.44 4.23
C GLU A 113 -23.46 -17.88 3.87
N GLY A 114 -24.15 -18.53 4.82
CA GLY A 114 -24.49 -19.95 4.80
C GLY A 114 -25.65 -20.35 3.89
#